data_AF-A0A4V3UXI5-F1
#
_entry.id   AF-A0A4V3UXI5-F1
#
_cell.length_a   1.000
_cell.length_b   1.000
_cell.length_c   1.000
_cell.angle_alpha   90.00
_cell.angle_beta   90.00
_cell.angle_gamma   90.00
#
_symmetry.space_group_name_H-M   'P 1'
#
loop_
_entity.id
_entity.type
_entity.pdbx_description
1 polymer ?
#
loop_
_entity_poly.entity_id
_entity_poly.type
_entity_poly.pdbx_seq_one_letter_code
_entity_poly.pdbx_strand_id
1 'polypeptide(L)' 'MKQIRAHEVKPGDKVEVFSVEYFIRYIRYRAAGEIQFSLQPASEPLSPFTCNEVIFMTVQSSLMVDVVEPESD' A
#
# COMPACT_ATOMS: atom_id res chain seq x y z
N MET A 1 8.94 4.68 -10.38
CA MET A 1 8.78 3.85 -9.17
C MET A 1 9.95 4.11 -8.25
N LYS A 2 9.68 4.28 -6.97
CA LYS A 2 10.68 4.51 -5.93
C LYS A 2 10.68 3.32 -4.97
N GLN A 3 11.85 2.75 -4.72
CA GLN A 3 12.02 1.76 -3.66
C GLN A 3 12.17 2.42 -2.30
N ILE A 4 11.29 2.05 -1.38
CA ILE A 4 11.37 2.45 0.03
C ILE A 4 11.11 1.24 0.92
N ARG A 5 11.48 1.34 2.20
CA ARG A 5 11.15 0.28 3.15
C ARG A 5 9.66 0.30 3.46
N ALA A 6 9.10 -0.86 3.78
CA ALA A 6 7.68 -1.02 4.08
C ALA A 6 7.18 -0.08 5.20
N HIS A 7 8.03 0.29 6.15
CA HIS A 7 7.66 1.24 7.22
C HIS A 7 7.67 2.72 6.81
N GLU A 8 8.21 3.05 5.64
CA GLU A 8 8.24 4.41 5.10
C GLU A 8 7.04 4.71 4.20
N VAL A 9 6.29 3.66 3.86
CA VAL A 9 5.08 3.70 3.03
C VAL A 9 3.93 4.37 3.80
N LYS A 10 3.09 5.13 3.10
CA LYS A 10 2.01 5.95 3.66
C LYS A 10 0.64 5.58 3.10
N PRO A 11 -0.45 5.82 3.84
CA PRO A 11 -1.79 5.77 3.27
C PRO A 11 -1.91 6.69 2.06
N GLY A 12 -2.53 6.21 0.99
CA GLY A 12 -2.64 6.89 -0.29
C GLY A 12 -1.51 6.57 -1.27
N ASP A 13 -0.38 6.01 -0.81
CA ASP A 13 0.67 5.56 -1.72
C ASP A 13 0.14 4.45 -2.63
N LYS A 14 0.56 4.50 -3.90
CA LYS A 14 0.23 3.50 -4.89
C LYS A 14 1.37 2.48 -5.00
N VAL A 15 1.04 1.19 -4.95
CA VAL A 15 1.99 0.08 -5.05
C VAL A 15 1.55 -0.91 -6.12
N GLU A 16 2.50 -1.62 -6.71
CA GLU A 16 2.22 -2.72 -7.62
C GLU A 16 2.33 -4.07 -6.90
N VAL A 17 1.29 -4.90 -7.00
CA VAL A 17 1.27 -6.26 -6.47
C VAL A 17 0.77 -7.19 -7.57
N PHE A 18 1.55 -8.20 -7.95
CA PHE A 18 1.24 -9.12 -9.05
C PHE A 18 0.88 -8.41 -10.37
N SER A 19 1.61 -7.34 -10.71
CA SER A 19 1.38 -6.51 -11.91
C SER A 19 0.02 -5.79 -11.94
N VAL A 20 -0.59 -5.59 -10.77
CA VAL A 20 -1.79 -4.79 -10.60
C VAL A 20 -1.52 -3.68 -9.60
N GLU A 21 -1.98 -2.47 -9.90
CA GLU A 21 -1.81 -1.31 -9.04
C GLU A 21 -2.88 -1.24 -7.95
N TYR A 22 -2.44 -0.93 -6.73
CA TYR A 22 -3.31 -0.75 -5.58
C TYR A 22 -2.92 0.50 -4.79
N PHE A 23 -3.92 1.18 -4.22
CA PHE A 23 -3.69 2.16 -3.18
C PHE A 23 -3.57 1.49 -1.81
N ILE A 24 -2.63 1.95 -1.01
CA ILE A 24 -2.55 1.57 0.40
C ILE A 24 -3.56 2.40 1.17
N ARG A 25 -4.56 1.73 1.73
CA ARG A 25 -5.65 2.40 2.42
C ARG A 25 -5.42 2.50 3.91
N TYR A 26 -5.01 1.38 4.52
CA TYR A 26 -4.69 1.32 5.93
C TYR A 26 -3.36 0.60 6.15
N ILE A 27 -2.65 1.03 7.19
CA ILE A 27 -1.42 0.43 7.67
C ILE A 27 -1.65 0.05 9.12
N ARG A 28 -1.43 -1.23 9.44
CA ARG A 28 -1.50 -1.74 10.81
C ARG A 28 -0.14 -2.25 11.22
N TYR A 29 0.42 -1.68 12.28
CA TYR A 29 1.68 -2.13 12.87
C TYR A 29 1.39 -3.28 13.85
N ARG A 30 2.10 -4.39 13.68
CA ARG A 30 1.95 -5.61 14.49
C ARG A 30 3.20 -5.84 15.35
N ALA A 31 3.11 -6.80 16.27
CA ALA A 31 4.25 -7.24 17.07
C ALA A 31 5.38 -7.79 16.18
N ALA A 32 6.60 -7.86 16.72
CA ALA A 32 7.78 -8.41 16.04
C ALA A 32 8.17 -7.71 14.72
N GLY A 33 7.83 -6.42 14.56
CA GLY A 33 8.29 -5.62 13.43
C GLY A 33 7.54 -5.87 12.12
N GLU A 34 6.35 -6.46 12.19
CA GLU A 34 5.47 -6.70 11.05
C GLU A 34 4.56 -5.50 10.76
N ILE A 35 4.26 -5.30 9.49
CA ILE A 35 3.34 -4.29 8.98
C ILE A 35 2.33 -4.99 8.09
N GLN A 36 1.05 -4.71 8.33
CA GLN A 36 -0.05 -5.16 7.48
C GLN A 36 -0.59 -3.98 6.66
N PHE A 37 -0.60 -4.13 5.35
CA PHE A 37 -1.25 -3.23 4.41
C PHE A 37 -2.65 -3.74 4.05
N SER A 38 -3.61 -2.82 3.99
CA SER A 38 -4.91 -3.04 3.37
C SER A 38 -4.92 -2.30 2.03
N LEU A 39 -5.09 -3.06 0.95
CA LEU A 39 -4.91 -2.59 -0.42
C LEU A 39 -6.25 -2.52 -1.14
N GLN A 40 -6.51 -1.37 -1.75
CA GLN A 40 -7.67 -1.09 -2.60
C GLN A 40 -7.22 -1.02 -4.07
N PRO A 41 -7.98 -1.56 -5.04
CA PRO A 41 -7.64 -1.42 -6.46
C PRO A 41 -7.48 0.05 -6.87
N ALA A 42 -6.40 0.39 -7.58
CA ALA A 42 -6.17 1.76 -8.03
C ALA A 42 -7.19 2.25 -9.07
N SER A 43 -7.94 1.33 -9.70
CA SER A 43 -9.05 1.61 -10.61
C SER A 43 -10.30 2.15 -9.91
N GLU A 44 -10.38 2.06 -8.58
CA GLU A 44 -11.52 2.54 -7.81
C GLU A 44 -11.15 3.82 -7.04
N PRO A 45 -12.05 4.81 -6.96
CA PRO A 45 -11.78 6.05 -6.26
C PRO A 45 -11.55 5.80 -4.77
N LEU A 46 -10.60 6.52 -4.17
CA LEU A 46 -10.44 6.56 -2.72
C LEU A 46 -11.67 7.25 -2.11
N SER A 47 -12.59 6.46 -1.56
CA SER A 47 -13.85 6.94 -0.96
C SER A 47 -13.87 6.60 0.52
N PRO A 48 -13.97 7.58 1.45
CA PRO A 48 -14.05 7.28 2.88
C PRO A 48 -15.33 6.53 3.27
N PHE A 49 -16.34 6.52 2.39
CA PHE A 49 -17.64 5.88 2.62
C PHE A 49 -17.69 4.43 2.10
N THR A 50 -16.70 4.00 1.33
CA THR A 50 -16.70 2.70 0.65
C THR A 50 -15.47 1.92 1.07
N CYS A 51 -15.66 0.81 1.78
CA CYS A 51 -14.62 -0.14 2.16
C CYS A 51 -14.47 -1.17 1.02
N ASN A 52 -13.46 -1.02 0.18
CA ASN A 52 -13.22 -1.81 -1.03
C ASN A 52 -11.79 -2.40 -1.06
N GLU A 53 -11.19 -2.60 0.10
CA GLU A 53 -9.92 -3.28 0.24
C GLU A 53 -10.09 -4.76 -0.10
N VAL A 54 -9.32 -5.24 -1.08
CA VAL A 54 -9.42 -6.60 -1.61
C VAL A 54 -8.22 -7.47 -1.23
N ILE A 55 -7.09 -6.86 -0.87
CA ILE A 55 -5.88 -7.57 -0.44
C ILE A 55 -5.44 -7.06 0.93
N PHE A 56 -5.12 -8.01 1.80
CA PHE A 56 -4.48 -7.77 3.09
C PHE A 56 -3.13 -8.46 3.08
N MET A 57 -2.05 -7.67 3.10
CA MET A 57 -0.69 -8.19 2.97
C MET A 57 0.10 -7.87 4.24
N THR A 58 0.63 -8.90 4.90
CA THR A 58 1.51 -8.73 6.06
C THR A 58 2.95 -8.98 5.64
N VAL A 59 3.82 -8.01 5.92
CA VAL A 59 5.25 -8.03 5.55
C VAL A 59 6.12 -7.62 6.73
N GLN A 60 7.42 -7.92 6.66
CA GLN A 60 8.40 -7.38 7.59
C GLN A 60 8.64 -5.89 7.30
N SER A 61 8.79 -5.07 8.35
CA SER A 61 9.02 -3.62 8.24
C SER A 61 10.28 -3.23 7.45
N SER A 62 11.24 -4.14 7.34
CA SER A 62 12.48 -3.98 6.58
C SER A 62 12.36 -4.39 5.11
N LEU A 63 11.23 -4.97 4.69
CA LEU A 63 11.01 -5.35 3.29
C LEU A 63 11.03 -4.11 2.40
N MET A 64 11.66 -4.21 1.23
CA MET A 64 11.64 -3.16 0.21
C MET A 64 10.34 -3.26 -0.60
N VAL A 65 9.71 -2.11 -0.86
CA VAL A 65 8.47 -1.98 -1.61
C VAL A 65 8.67 -0.96 -2.73
N ASP A 66 8.20 -1.29 -3.93
CA ASP A 66 8.15 -0.38 -5.07
C ASP A 66 6.87 0.48 -4.99
N VAL A 67 7.05 1.78 -4.79
CA VAL A 67 5.96 2.76 -4.79
C VAL A 67 5.92 3.48 -6.13
N VAL A 68 4.75 3.57 -6.75
CA VAL A 68 4.52 4.31 -7.98
C VAL A 68 4.46 5.80 -7.64
N GLU A 69 5.32 6.60 -8.27
CA GLU A 69 5.30 8.05 -8.08
C GLU A 69 4.06 8.63 -8.77
N PRO A 70 3.37 9.61 -8.17
CA PRO A 70 2.28 10.28 -8.86
C PRO A 70 2.82 10.98 -10.12
N GLU A 71 2.13 10.79 -11.25
CA GLU A 71 2.41 11.58 -12.45
C GLU A 71 2.26 13.06 -12.07
N SER A 72 3.30 13.84 -12.35
CA SER A 72 3.27 15.29 -12.14
C SER A 72 2.54 15.91 -13.32
N ASP A 73 1.33 16.44 -13.08
CA ASP A 73 0.62 17.31 -14.03
C ASP A 73 1.39 18.62 -14.28
#